data_AF-A0A1Y3WLE6-F1
#
_entry.id   AF-A0A1Y3WLE6-F1
#
_cell.length_a   1.000
_cell.length_b   1.000
_cell.length_c   1.000
_cell.angle_alpha   90.00
_cell.angle_beta   90.00
_cell.angle_gamma   90.00
#
_symmetry.space_group_name_H-M   'P 1'
#
loop_
_entity.id
_entity.type
_entity.pdbx_description
1 polymer ?
#
loop_
_entity_poly.entity_id
_entity_poly.type
_entity_poly.pdbx_seq_one_letter_code
_entity_poly.pdbx_strand_id
1 'polypeptide(L)'
;MKRMVKRVASVSLAAAVAATAGSQALAVGWQPSRTQNEVEVVESVVSTGIGAQVAVTAGPSINPATGSILQVQQSQDAVIQVTPVSQTLAVNNAINAANPGLSAGQLSANPTASGLSYAANGQLNNLYNLVNAATSVGALLAANAPAAAANFTQVAGAPADAYIPLALYDIGVSAGAERIIAQGGNATIPLSVPGVTNGALVVAVCWDRAGNSRVVPAAVAGSVVYLNVTTSGPVMILVRAR
;
A
#
# COMPACT_ATOMS: atom_id res chain seq x y z
N MET A 1 68.78 28.44 -16.02
CA MET A 1 67.94 29.18 -15.05
C MET A 1 67.26 28.20 -14.11
N LYS A 2 67.35 28.45 -12.82
CA LYS A 2 66.73 27.70 -11.71
C LYS A 2 65.20 27.64 -11.85
N ARG A 3 64.59 26.51 -11.50
CA ARG A 3 63.34 26.46 -10.75
C ARG A 3 63.21 25.11 -10.01
N MET A 4 63.35 25.19 -8.69
CA MET A 4 62.89 24.19 -7.72
C MET A 4 61.36 24.10 -7.77
N VAL A 5 60.79 22.89 -7.62
CA VAL A 5 59.62 22.66 -6.74
C VAL A 5 59.76 21.27 -6.09
N LYS A 6 59.50 21.25 -4.78
CA LYS A 6 59.57 20.16 -3.81
C LYS A 6 58.38 19.18 -3.93
N ARG A 7 58.62 17.92 -3.49
CA ARG A 7 57.81 16.96 -2.67
C ARG A 7 56.26 16.98 -2.81
N VAL A 8 55.52 15.87 -2.75
CA VAL A 8 55.34 14.95 -1.61
C VAL A 8 54.49 13.74 -2.07
N ALA A 9 54.84 12.56 -1.56
CA ALA A 9 54.10 11.29 -1.41
C ALA A 9 52.70 11.13 -2.05
N SER A 10 52.63 10.24 -3.03
CA SER A 10 51.38 9.55 -3.41
C SER A 10 51.19 8.37 -2.46
N VAL A 11 50.29 8.51 -1.49
CA VAL A 11 49.81 7.37 -0.71
C VAL A 11 48.90 6.57 -1.64
N SER A 12 49.41 5.45 -2.14
CA SER A 12 48.62 4.45 -2.86
C SER A 12 47.62 3.84 -1.89
N LEU A 13 46.38 4.32 -1.90
CA LEU A 13 45.29 3.67 -1.18
C LEU A 13 44.93 2.39 -1.94
N ALA A 14 45.65 1.30 -1.66
CA ALA A 14 45.28 -0.04 -2.06
C ALA A 14 44.06 -0.46 -1.22
N ALA A 15 42.87 -0.05 -1.66
CA ALA A 15 41.62 -0.63 -1.15
C ALA A 15 41.41 -1.95 -1.87
N ALA A 16 41.60 -3.03 -1.12
CA ALA A 16 41.48 -4.41 -1.56
C ALA A 16 40.13 -4.67 -2.23
N VAL A 17 40.20 -5.37 -3.36
CA VAL A 17 39.07 -6.01 -4.02
C VAL A 17 38.51 -7.07 -3.07
N ALA A 18 37.46 -6.73 -2.33
CA ALA A 18 36.59 -7.73 -1.73
C ALA A 18 35.61 -8.18 -2.82
N ALA A 19 36.04 -9.15 -3.61
CA ALA A 19 35.14 -9.96 -4.42
C ALA A 19 34.27 -10.78 -3.48
N THR A 20 33.12 -10.24 -3.06
CA THR A 20 32.01 -11.03 -2.52
C THR A 20 31.27 -11.68 -3.68
N ALA A 21 31.92 -12.65 -4.32
CA ALA A 21 31.23 -13.67 -5.09
C ALA A 21 30.58 -14.64 -4.08
N GLY A 22 29.30 -14.41 -3.78
CA GLY A 22 28.53 -15.25 -2.88
C GLY A 22 27.08 -14.80 -2.83
N SER A 23 26.28 -15.32 -3.76
CA SER A 23 24.83 -15.18 -3.81
C SER A 23 24.29 -13.80 -4.16
N GLN A 24 24.57 -13.34 -5.38
CA GLN A 24 23.52 -12.60 -6.10
C GLN A 24 22.43 -13.62 -6.46
N ALA A 25 21.61 -14.00 -5.47
CA ALA A 25 20.22 -14.24 -5.79
C ALA A 25 19.79 -12.96 -6.48
N LEU A 26 19.52 -13.02 -7.78
CA LEU A 26 19.01 -11.90 -8.55
C LEU A 26 17.89 -11.31 -7.69
N ALA A 27 18.14 -10.17 -7.04
CA ALA A 27 17.11 -9.44 -6.35
C ALA A 27 16.08 -9.22 -7.44
N VAL A 28 14.94 -9.88 -7.30
CA VAL A 28 13.89 -9.73 -8.30
C VAL A 28 13.61 -8.26 -8.31
N GLY A 29 13.83 -7.64 -9.47
CA GLY A 29 14.06 -6.20 -9.54
C GLY A 29 13.01 -5.47 -8.73
N TRP A 30 13.45 -4.70 -7.74
CA TRP A 30 12.58 -3.82 -6.98
C TRP A 30 11.81 -2.93 -7.97
N GLN A 31 10.49 -3.06 -7.99
CA GLN A 31 9.63 -2.44 -9.01
C GLN A 31 8.58 -1.53 -8.37
N PRO A 32 8.99 -0.46 -7.66
CA PRO A 32 8.08 0.42 -6.94
C PRO A 32 7.06 1.09 -7.87
N SER A 33 7.39 1.26 -9.16
CA SER A 33 6.48 1.80 -10.18
C SER A 33 5.17 1.02 -10.32
N ARG A 34 5.18 -0.29 -10.04
CA ARG A 34 3.97 -1.15 -10.09
C ARG A 34 2.93 -0.79 -9.03
N THR A 35 3.30 -0.05 -7.98
CA THR A 35 2.32 0.41 -6.98
C THR A 35 1.22 1.30 -7.55
N GLN A 36 1.44 1.91 -8.71
CA GLN A 36 0.44 2.73 -9.39
C GLN A 36 -0.54 1.91 -10.26
N ASN A 37 -0.38 0.59 -10.36
CA ASN A 37 -1.36 -0.23 -11.05
C ASN A 37 -2.70 -0.15 -10.32
N GLU A 38 -3.75 0.14 -11.08
CA GLU A 38 -5.09 0.25 -10.52
C GLU A 38 -5.70 -1.13 -10.31
N VAL A 39 -6.28 -1.31 -9.13
CA VAL A 39 -7.03 -2.52 -8.79
C VAL A 39 -8.49 -2.30 -9.12
N GLU A 40 -9.14 -3.34 -9.64
CA GLU A 40 -10.57 -3.29 -9.95
C GLU A 40 -11.35 -4.15 -8.96
N VAL A 41 -12.53 -3.67 -8.57
CA VAL A 41 -13.46 -4.44 -7.75
C VAL A 41 -14.21 -5.40 -8.67
N VAL A 42 -14.07 -6.70 -8.42
CA VAL A 42 -14.68 -7.75 -9.26
C VAL A 42 -16.14 -7.98 -8.88
N GLU A 43 -16.45 -7.91 -7.59
CA GLU A 43 -17.80 -8.08 -7.07
C GLU A 43 -18.17 -6.88 -6.22
N SER A 44 -19.30 -6.26 -6.54
CA SER A 44 -19.77 -5.06 -5.85
C SER A 44 -20.49 -5.35 -4.54
N VAL A 45 -20.78 -6.62 -4.23
CA VAL A 45 -21.37 -7.06 -2.97
C VAL A 45 -20.76 -8.39 -2.58
N VAL A 46 -20.27 -8.49 -1.34
CA VAL A 46 -19.69 -9.70 -0.77
C VAL A 46 -20.49 -10.15 0.45
N SER A 47 -20.53 -11.45 0.69
CA SER A 47 -21.10 -12.03 1.91
C SER A 47 -20.00 -12.32 2.91
N THR A 48 -20.21 -11.91 4.16
CA THR A 48 -19.30 -12.21 5.28
C THR A 48 -19.57 -13.60 5.86
N GLY A 49 -18.69 -14.08 6.73
CA GLY A 49 -18.84 -15.39 7.39
C GLY A 49 -20.12 -15.55 8.22
N ILE A 50 -20.78 -14.44 8.58
CA ILE A 50 -22.08 -14.41 9.29
C ILE A 50 -23.28 -14.23 8.36
N GLY A 51 -23.08 -14.27 7.04
CA GLY A 51 -24.14 -14.11 6.03
C GLY A 51 -24.61 -12.68 5.79
N ALA A 52 -24.00 -11.68 6.46
CA ALA A 52 -24.28 -10.27 6.20
C ALA A 52 -23.62 -9.80 4.90
N GLN A 53 -24.31 -8.93 4.15
CA GLN A 53 -23.82 -8.38 2.89
C GLN A 53 -23.09 -7.05 3.12
N VAL A 54 -21.98 -6.87 2.41
CA VAL A 54 -21.18 -5.65 2.41
C VAL A 54 -20.96 -5.23 0.96
N ALA A 55 -21.30 -3.99 0.63
CA ALA A 55 -21.02 -3.42 -0.68
C ALA A 55 -19.52 -3.10 -0.80
N VAL A 56 -18.93 -3.37 -1.96
CA VAL A 56 -17.55 -3.05 -2.28
C VAL A 56 -17.54 -2.10 -3.49
N THR A 57 -16.88 -0.96 -3.37
CA THR A 57 -16.84 0.06 -4.42
C THR A 57 -15.42 0.43 -4.79
N ALA A 58 -15.18 0.67 -6.08
CA ALA A 58 -13.98 1.37 -6.54
C ALA A 58 -14.25 2.88 -6.48
N GLY A 59 -13.56 3.60 -5.61
CA GLY A 59 -13.76 5.03 -5.42
C GLY A 59 -15.04 5.42 -4.66
N PRO A 60 -15.29 6.73 -4.52
CA PRO A 60 -16.31 7.29 -3.64
C PRO A 60 -17.73 6.94 -4.06
N SER A 61 -18.59 6.74 -3.07
CA SER A 61 -20.04 6.76 -3.26
C SER A 61 -20.57 8.19 -3.37
N ILE A 62 -21.61 8.39 -4.17
CA ILE A 62 -22.30 9.68 -4.33
C ILE A 62 -23.66 9.60 -3.66
N ASN A 63 -24.00 10.62 -2.85
CA ASN A 63 -25.34 10.77 -2.32
C ASN A 63 -26.30 11.14 -3.46
N PRO A 64 -27.29 10.31 -3.81
CA PRO A 64 -28.18 10.59 -4.94
C PRO A 64 -29.08 11.81 -4.71
N ALA A 65 -29.37 12.16 -3.45
CA ALA A 65 -30.23 13.29 -3.11
C ALA A 65 -29.51 14.64 -3.20
N THR A 66 -28.21 14.68 -2.86
CA THR A 66 -27.42 15.93 -2.82
C THR A 66 -26.35 16.02 -3.89
N GLY A 67 -26.10 14.95 -4.64
CA GLY A 67 -25.00 14.84 -5.60
C GLY A 67 -23.60 14.91 -4.96
N SER A 68 -23.51 14.93 -3.63
CA SER A 68 -22.27 15.13 -2.90
C SER A 68 -21.55 13.81 -2.64
N ILE A 69 -20.22 13.86 -2.57
CA ILE A 69 -19.38 12.71 -2.25
C ILE A 69 -19.60 12.30 -0.80
N LEU A 70 -19.94 11.02 -0.60
CA LEU A 70 -20.06 10.43 0.72
C LEU A 70 -18.68 10.04 1.24
N GLN A 71 -18.35 10.50 2.44
CA GLN A 71 -17.14 10.06 3.13
C GLN A 71 -17.39 8.65 3.67
N VAL A 72 -16.64 7.66 3.19
CA VAL A 72 -16.91 6.24 3.49
C VAL A 72 -16.97 5.97 5.00
N GLN A 73 -16.05 6.57 5.76
CA GLN A 73 -15.97 6.40 7.22
C GLN A 73 -17.16 6.99 7.99
N GLN A 74 -17.95 7.87 7.36
CA GLN A 74 -19.15 8.46 7.96
C GLN A 74 -20.42 7.70 7.58
N SER A 75 -20.35 6.79 6.60
CA SER A 75 -21.50 6.02 6.13
C SER A 75 -21.96 5.00 7.18
N GLN A 76 -23.28 4.93 7.37
CA GLN A 76 -23.92 3.90 8.20
C GLN A 76 -24.26 2.64 7.40
N ASP A 77 -24.25 2.72 6.07
CA ASP A 77 -24.39 1.58 5.18
C ASP A 77 -23.14 0.71 5.25
N ALA A 78 -23.30 -0.58 4.98
CA ALA A 78 -22.18 -1.53 4.96
C ALA A 78 -21.40 -1.42 3.65
N VAL A 79 -20.43 -0.50 3.61
CA VAL A 79 -19.58 -0.23 2.43
C VAL A 79 -18.10 -0.39 2.75
N ILE A 80 -17.37 -1.03 1.84
CA ILE A 80 -15.92 -1.05 1.75
C ILE A 80 -15.52 -0.34 0.46
N GLN A 81 -14.75 0.73 0.58
CA GLN A 81 -14.25 1.51 -0.54
C GLN A 81 -12.79 1.18 -0.80
N VAL A 82 -12.46 0.87 -2.05
CA VAL A 82 -11.10 0.67 -2.54
C VAL A 82 -10.68 1.93 -3.28
N THR A 83 -9.61 2.59 -2.83
CA THR A 83 -9.14 3.86 -3.39
C THR A 83 -7.68 3.74 -3.84
N PRO A 84 -7.40 3.74 -5.15
CA PRO A 84 -6.04 3.67 -5.67
C PRO A 84 -5.17 4.87 -5.27
N VAL A 85 -3.85 4.67 -5.19
CA VAL A 85 -2.89 5.74 -4.88
C VAL A 85 -2.89 6.89 -5.90
N SER A 86 -3.17 6.59 -7.17
CA SER A 86 -3.30 7.60 -8.23
C SER A 86 -4.37 8.64 -7.88
N GLN A 87 -5.51 8.19 -7.38
CA GLN A 87 -6.62 9.03 -6.98
C GLN A 87 -6.31 9.86 -5.73
N THR A 88 -5.70 9.28 -4.71
CA THR A 88 -5.36 10.02 -3.47
C THR A 88 -4.27 11.07 -3.71
N LEU A 89 -3.31 10.79 -4.59
CA LEU A 89 -2.29 11.75 -5.01
C LEU A 89 -2.92 12.91 -5.75
N ALA A 90 -3.75 12.64 -6.76
CA ALA A 90 -4.42 13.68 -7.55
C ALA A 90 -5.29 14.60 -6.67
N VAL A 91 -6.08 14.01 -5.77
CA VAL A 91 -6.99 14.76 -4.90
C VAL A 91 -6.24 15.62 -3.88
N ASN A 92 -5.24 15.09 -3.18
CA ASN A 92 -4.48 15.89 -2.21
C ASN A 92 -3.64 16.98 -2.90
N ASN A 93 -3.10 16.71 -4.10
CA ASN A 93 -2.38 17.74 -4.87
C ASN A 93 -3.30 18.90 -5.27
N ALA A 94 -4.53 18.61 -5.71
CA ALA A 94 -5.52 19.63 -6.02
C ALA A 94 -5.91 20.46 -4.77
N ILE A 95 -6.09 19.81 -3.61
CA ILE A 95 -6.37 20.50 -2.34
C ILE A 95 -5.20 21.40 -1.93
N ASN A 96 -3.97 20.92 -2.02
CA ASN A 96 -2.78 21.70 -1.68
C ASN A 96 -2.61 22.91 -2.60
N ALA A 97 -2.86 22.74 -3.90
CA ALA A 97 -2.82 23.84 -4.87
C ALA A 97 -3.91 24.89 -4.61
N ALA A 98 -5.10 24.46 -4.18
CA ALA A 98 -6.22 25.36 -3.86
C ALA A 98 -6.06 26.08 -2.49
N ASN A 99 -5.19 25.57 -1.61
CA ASN A 99 -5.03 26.07 -0.25
C ASN A 99 -3.55 26.38 0.08
N PRO A 100 -2.91 27.29 -0.69
CA PRO A 100 -1.51 27.63 -0.46
C PRO A 100 -1.32 28.20 0.95
N GLY A 101 -0.38 27.65 1.70
CA GLY A 101 -0.04 28.10 3.06
C GLY A 101 -0.81 27.44 4.19
N LEU A 102 -1.80 26.58 3.92
CA LEU A 102 -2.37 25.71 4.95
C LEU A 102 -1.48 24.49 5.19
N SER A 103 -1.29 24.16 6.46
CA SER A 103 -0.56 22.95 6.86
C SER A 103 -1.41 21.68 6.67
N ALA A 104 -0.74 20.54 6.53
CA ALA A 104 -1.41 19.24 6.45
C ALA A 104 -2.29 18.95 7.69
N GLY A 105 -1.90 19.45 8.87
CA GLY A 105 -2.69 19.32 10.10
C GLY A 105 -4.02 20.09 10.01
N GLN A 106 -4.01 21.30 9.46
CA GLN A 106 -5.21 22.12 9.26
C GLN A 106 -6.16 21.52 8.23
N LEU A 107 -5.62 20.82 7.22
CA LEU A 107 -6.40 20.16 6.18
C LEU A 107 -6.87 18.76 6.57
N SER A 108 -6.32 18.16 7.63
CA SER A 108 -6.43 16.72 7.96
C SER A 108 -7.86 16.15 7.94
N ALA A 109 -8.82 16.88 8.53
CA ALA A 109 -10.22 16.48 8.63
C ALA A 109 -11.06 16.84 7.40
N ASN A 110 -10.49 17.53 6.41
CA ASN A 110 -11.25 17.96 5.24
C ASN A 110 -11.75 16.74 4.46
N PRO A 111 -13.05 16.69 4.14
CA PRO A 111 -13.58 15.69 3.23
C PRO A 111 -12.96 15.91 1.86
N THR A 112 -12.66 14.82 1.16
CA THR A 112 -12.04 14.93 -0.16
C THR A 112 -12.85 14.23 -1.22
N ALA A 113 -12.52 14.54 -2.48
CA ALA A 113 -13.17 13.95 -3.63
C ALA A 113 -12.84 12.46 -3.85
N SER A 114 -11.91 11.89 -3.07
CA SER A 114 -11.69 10.44 -3.07
C SER A 114 -12.71 9.69 -2.22
N GLY A 115 -13.52 10.36 -1.38
CA GLY A 115 -14.38 9.70 -0.39
C GLY A 115 -13.67 9.37 0.93
N LEU A 116 -12.39 9.73 1.04
CA LEU A 116 -11.58 9.67 2.25
C LEU A 116 -11.27 11.09 2.75
N SER A 117 -10.86 11.22 4.02
CA SER A 117 -10.31 12.47 4.55
C SER A 117 -8.94 12.79 3.96
N TYR A 118 -8.54 14.07 4.01
CA TYR A 118 -7.21 14.50 3.55
C TYR A 118 -6.08 13.75 4.27
N ALA A 119 -6.24 13.51 5.58
CA ALA A 119 -5.28 12.73 6.36
C ALA A 119 -5.20 11.26 5.92
N ALA A 120 -6.33 10.61 5.64
CA ALA A 120 -6.36 9.24 5.14
C ALA A 120 -5.67 9.12 3.77
N ASN A 121 -5.97 10.04 2.84
CA ASN A 121 -5.22 10.15 1.58
C ASN A 121 -3.72 10.37 1.84
N GLY A 122 -3.40 11.23 2.82
CA GLY A 122 -2.02 11.56 3.21
C GLY A 122 -1.23 10.33 3.69
N GLN A 123 -1.87 9.40 4.40
CA GLN A 123 -1.24 8.15 4.83
C GLN A 123 -0.83 7.29 3.64
N LEU A 124 -1.72 7.12 2.65
CA LEU A 124 -1.40 6.37 1.43
C LEU A 124 -0.32 7.06 0.59
N ASN A 125 -0.42 8.37 0.40
CA ASN A 125 0.55 9.17 -0.34
C ASN A 125 1.94 9.14 0.32
N ASN A 126 2.00 9.18 1.65
CA ASN A 126 3.26 9.06 2.37
C ASN A 126 3.87 7.66 2.19
N LEU A 127 3.06 6.60 2.32
CA LEU A 127 3.52 5.23 2.08
C LEU A 127 4.04 5.05 0.65
N TYR A 128 3.38 5.65 -0.35
CA TYR A 128 3.86 5.66 -1.72
C TYR A 128 5.24 6.31 -1.87
N ASN A 129 5.48 7.44 -1.21
CA ASN A 129 6.79 8.09 -1.21
C ASN A 129 7.86 7.21 -0.53
N LEU A 130 7.51 6.54 0.58
CA LEU A 130 8.40 5.62 1.27
C LEU A 130 8.74 4.39 0.42
N VAL A 131 7.77 3.85 -0.33
CA VAL A 131 8.01 2.77 -1.30
C VAL A 131 9.00 3.24 -2.36
N ASN A 132 8.82 4.43 -2.94
CA ASN A 132 9.74 4.93 -3.96
C ASN A 132 11.14 5.26 -3.42
N ALA A 133 11.27 5.56 -2.13
CA ALA A 133 12.56 5.81 -1.48
C ALA A 133 13.28 4.54 -1.00
N ALA A 134 12.55 3.43 -0.82
CA ALA A 134 13.12 2.17 -0.35
C ALA A 134 13.92 1.45 -1.44
N THR A 135 14.87 0.62 -1.01
CA THR A 135 15.73 -0.19 -1.89
C THR A 135 15.19 -1.62 -2.10
N SER A 136 14.30 -2.09 -1.23
CA SER A 136 13.67 -3.40 -1.31
C SER A 136 12.40 -3.46 -0.44
N VAL A 137 11.60 -4.53 -0.56
CA VAL A 137 10.45 -4.76 0.33
C VAL A 137 10.93 -4.93 1.77
N GLY A 138 11.99 -5.70 2.02
CA GLY A 138 12.54 -5.93 3.35
C GLY A 138 12.97 -4.64 4.03
N ALA A 139 13.67 -3.76 3.32
CA ALA A 139 14.07 -2.45 3.84
C ALA A 139 12.86 -1.55 4.15
N LEU A 140 11.86 -1.53 3.26
CA LEU A 140 10.60 -0.78 3.48
C LEU A 140 9.90 -1.26 4.76
N LEU A 141 9.73 -2.58 4.91
CA LEU A 141 8.98 -3.16 6.03
C LEU A 141 9.74 -3.01 7.35
N ALA A 142 11.07 -3.20 7.35
CA ALA A 142 11.87 -3.01 8.56
C ALA A 142 11.75 -1.59 9.14
N ALA A 143 11.68 -0.58 8.26
CA ALA A 143 11.58 0.81 8.67
C ALA A 143 10.15 1.27 9.01
N ASN A 144 9.14 0.78 8.27
CA ASN A 144 7.79 1.37 8.30
C ASN A 144 6.67 0.37 8.67
N ALA A 145 7.00 -0.89 8.87
CA ALA A 145 6.05 -1.95 9.19
C ALA A 145 6.69 -3.08 10.02
N PRO A 146 7.32 -2.79 11.17
CA PRO A 146 8.15 -3.77 11.89
C PRO A 146 7.36 -5.01 12.35
N ALA A 147 6.08 -4.84 12.71
CA ALA A 147 5.21 -5.97 13.06
C ALA A 147 4.90 -6.86 11.85
N ALA A 148 4.70 -6.28 10.66
CA ALA A 148 4.58 -7.05 9.43
C ALA A 148 5.90 -7.72 9.06
N ALA A 149 7.02 -7.01 9.15
CA ALA A 149 8.36 -7.54 8.84
C ALA A 149 8.69 -8.78 9.68
N ALA A 150 8.40 -8.74 10.99
CA ALA A 150 8.66 -9.84 11.91
C ALA A 150 7.89 -11.13 11.55
N ASN A 151 6.67 -11.00 11.02
CA ASN A 151 5.81 -12.13 10.69
C ASN A 151 5.85 -12.52 9.20
N PHE A 152 6.57 -11.76 8.37
CA PHE A 152 6.46 -11.88 6.91
C PHE A 152 6.81 -13.27 6.40
N THR A 153 7.99 -13.80 6.75
CA THR A 153 8.45 -15.11 6.27
C THR A 153 7.53 -16.23 6.73
N GLN A 154 6.98 -16.14 7.94
CA GLN A 154 6.05 -17.13 8.48
C GLN A 154 4.74 -17.17 7.69
N VAL A 155 4.18 -16.00 7.34
CA VAL A 155 2.91 -15.89 6.63
C VAL A 155 3.07 -16.10 5.13
N ALA A 156 4.12 -15.53 4.53
CA ALA A 156 4.35 -15.52 3.08
C ALA A 156 5.19 -16.72 2.59
N GLY A 157 5.77 -17.52 3.49
CA GLY A 157 6.58 -18.69 3.16
C GLY A 157 7.93 -18.39 2.50
N ALA A 158 8.32 -17.11 2.41
CA ALA A 158 9.64 -16.66 1.94
C ALA A 158 9.95 -15.25 2.48
N PRO A 159 11.24 -14.83 2.51
CA PRO A 159 11.62 -13.49 2.94
C PRO A 159 10.95 -12.39 2.11
N ALA A 160 10.77 -11.21 2.70
CA ALA A 160 10.16 -10.05 2.05
C ALA A 160 10.81 -9.68 0.72
N ASP A 161 12.14 -9.77 0.62
CA ASP A 161 12.89 -9.43 -0.59
C ASP A 161 12.71 -10.44 -1.75
N ALA A 162 12.00 -11.56 -1.53
CA ALA A 162 11.56 -12.47 -2.58
C ALA A 162 10.26 -12.01 -3.27
N TYR A 163 9.70 -10.88 -2.83
CA TYR A 163 8.45 -10.33 -3.32
C TYR A 163 8.68 -8.98 -4.01
N ILE A 164 7.77 -8.65 -4.93
CA ILE A 164 7.72 -7.34 -5.61
C ILE A 164 6.32 -6.74 -5.49
N PRO A 165 6.18 -5.41 -5.43
CA PRO A 165 4.88 -4.77 -5.34
C PRO A 165 4.10 -4.89 -6.66
N LEU A 166 2.78 -4.99 -6.54
CA LEU A 166 1.84 -5.03 -7.67
C LEU A 166 0.81 -3.91 -7.65
N ALA A 167 0.45 -3.41 -6.48
CA ALA A 167 -0.51 -2.32 -6.33
C ALA A 167 -0.41 -1.72 -4.92
N LEU A 168 -0.75 -0.44 -4.82
CA LEU A 168 -0.90 0.28 -3.56
C LEU A 168 -2.22 1.05 -3.59
N TYR A 169 -3.08 0.79 -2.61
CA TYR A 169 -4.39 1.41 -2.49
C TYR A 169 -4.77 1.54 -1.02
N ASP A 170 -5.83 2.27 -0.76
CA ASP A 170 -6.43 2.41 0.55
C ASP A 170 -7.76 1.64 0.61
N ILE A 171 -7.98 0.97 1.73
CA ILE A 171 -9.28 0.40 2.09
C ILE A 171 -9.96 1.31 3.10
N GLY A 172 -11.05 1.95 2.69
CA GLY A 172 -11.97 2.66 3.57
C GLY A 172 -13.10 1.74 4.00
N VAL A 173 -13.19 1.41 5.27
CA VAL A 173 -14.33 0.67 5.85
C VAL A 173 -15.28 1.69 6.48
N SER A 174 -16.54 1.62 6.10
CA SER A 174 -17.62 2.43 6.70
C SER A 174 -17.99 1.97 8.11
N ALA A 175 -18.63 2.83 8.90
CA ALA A 175 -19.11 2.47 10.23
C ALA A 175 -20.11 1.29 10.20
N GLY A 176 -20.91 1.17 9.13
CA GLY A 176 -21.77 0.02 8.88
C GLY A 176 -20.98 -1.28 8.71
N ALA A 177 -19.98 -1.27 7.83
CA ALA A 177 -19.14 -2.44 7.56
C ALA A 177 -18.24 -2.82 8.74
N GLU A 178 -17.73 -1.84 9.51
CA GLU A 178 -16.95 -2.08 10.72
C GLU A 178 -17.73 -2.91 11.75
N ARG A 179 -19.01 -2.63 11.97
CA ARG A 179 -19.86 -3.42 12.88
C ARG A 179 -20.03 -4.85 12.41
N ILE A 180 -20.21 -5.06 11.11
CA ILE A 180 -20.33 -6.40 10.52
C ILE A 180 -19.01 -7.17 10.67
N ILE A 181 -17.88 -6.53 10.33
CA ILE A 181 -16.54 -7.12 10.46
C ILE A 181 -16.22 -7.44 11.92
N ALA A 182 -16.61 -6.60 12.88
CA ALA A 182 -16.41 -6.87 14.30
C ALA A 182 -17.15 -8.14 14.77
N GLN A 183 -18.29 -8.47 14.16
CA GLN A 183 -19.07 -9.67 14.47
C GLN A 183 -18.58 -10.92 13.70
N GLY A 184 -18.24 -10.75 12.42
CA GLY A 184 -17.83 -11.85 11.53
C GLY A 184 -16.32 -12.06 11.41
N GLY A 185 -15.52 -11.24 12.06
CA GLY A 185 -14.05 -11.25 12.04
C GLY A 185 -13.43 -10.55 10.83
N ASN A 186 -13.96 -10.75 9.61
CA ASN A 186 -13.45 -10.12 8.39
C ASN A 186 -14.51 -10.07 7.28
N ALA A 187 -14.23 -9.27 6.25
CA ALA A 187 -14.89 -9.35 4.95
C ALA A 187 -13.85 -9.69 3.87
N THR A 188 -14.09 -10.74 3.09
CA THR A 188 -13.22 -11.11 1.96
C THR A 188 -13.63 -10.33 0.73
N ILE A 189 -12.75 -9.47 0.22
CA ILE A 189 -13.02 -8.69 -1.00
C ILE A 189 -12.27 -9.28 -2.21
N PRO A 190 -12.95 -9.44 -3.36
CA PRO A 190 -12.32 -9.88 -4.60
C PRO A 190 -11.83 -8.68 -5.43
N LEU A 191 -10.52 -8.67 -5.70
CA LEU A 191 -9.85 -7.60 -6.44
C LEU A 191 -9.13 -8.17 -7.67
N SER A 192 -9.35 -7.57 -8.83
CA SER A 192 -8.51 -7.80 -10.00
C SER A 192 -7.25 -6.96 -9.84
N VAL A 193 -6.09 -7.62 -9.85
CA VAL A 193 -4.79 -6.94 -9.67
C VAL A 193 -3.91 -7.19 -10.89
N PRO A 194 -3.52 -6.15 -11.63
CA PRO A 194 -2.65 -6.30 -12.80
C PRO A 194 -1.35 -7.05 -12.47
N GLY A 195 -1.03 -8.05 -13.30
CA GLY A 195 0.16 -8.89 -13.12
C GLY A 195 -0.04 -10.14 -12.25
N VAL A 196 -1.23 -10.33 -11.64
CA VAL A 196 -1.58 -11.59 -10.97
C VAL A 196 -2.02 -12.63 -12.01
N THR A 197 -1.48 -13.84 -11.87
CA THR A 197 -1.82 -15.00 -12.69
C THR A 197 -2.19 -16.18 -11.79
N ASN A 198 -2.86 -17.18 -12.36
CA ASN A 198 -3.27 -18.35 -11.59
C ASN A 198 -2.04 -19.04 -10.95
N GLY A 199 -2.15 -19.37 -9.66
CA GLY A 199 -1.04 -19.94 -8.88
C GLY A 199 0.04 -18.95 -8.46
N ALA A 200 -0.13 -17.64 -8.70
CA ALA A 200 0.74 -16.63 -8.12
C ALA A 200 0.66 -16.65 -6.59
N LEU A 201 1.81 -16.60 -5.92
CA LEU A 201 1.89 -16.46 -4.47
C LEU A 201 1.78 -14.97 -4.15
N VAL A 202 0.61 -14.57 -3.65
CA VAL A 202 0.29 -13.17 -3.35
C VAL A 202 0.12 -13.00 -1.84
N VAL A 203 0.66 -11.89 -1.34
CA VAL A 203 0.50 -11.48 0.05
C VAL A 203 0.21 -10.00 0.10
N ALA A 204 -0.58 -9.57 1.09
CA ALA A 204 -0.83 -8.17 1.35
C ALA A 204 -0.08 -7.73 2.61
N VAL A 205 0.47 -6.52 2.58
CA VAL A 205 0.84 -5.80 3.80
C VAL A 205 -0.22 -4.74 4.03
N CYS A 206 -0.86 -4.80 5.19
CA CYS A 206 -1.95 -3.90 5.56
C CYS A 206 -1.52 -3.04 6.74
N TRP A 207 -1.73 -1.73 6.63
CA TRP A 207 -1.60 -0.78 7.72
C TRP A 207 -2.98 -0.33 8.16
N ASP A 208 -3.22 -0.25 9.47
CA ASP A 208 -4.39 0.44 9.98
C ASP A 208 -4.14 1.96 10.08
N ARG A 209 -5.20 2.72 10.37
CA ARG A 209 -5.11 4.18 10.53
C ARG A 209 -4.21 4.63 11.67
N ALA A 210 -3.93 3.76 12.65
CA ALA A 210 -3.00 4.04 13.75
C ALA A 210 -1.54 3.71 13.39
N GLY A 211 -1.28 3.14 12.21
CA GLY A 211 0.04 2.75 11.73
C GLY A 211 0.46 1.34 12.13
N ASN A 212 -0.41 0.55 12.77
CA ASN A 212 -0.10 -0.85 13.03
C ASN A 212 -0.13 -1.63 11.71
N SER A 213 0.85 -2.50 11.54
CA SER A 213 1.04 -3.25 10.30
C SER A 213 0.89 -4.75 10.50
N ARG A 214 0.36 -5.44 9.50
CA ARG A 214 0.23 -6.90 9.48
C ARG A 214 0.43 -7.44 8.08
N VAL A 215 0.88 -8.69 7.99
CA VAL A 215 0.93 -9.46 6.75
C VAL A 215 -0.33 -10.30 6.68
N VAL A 216 -1.05 -10.21 5.57
CA VAL A 216 -2.30 -10.93 5.34
C VAL A 216 -2.09 -11.84 4.12
N PRO A 217 -2.27 -13.17 4.26
CA PRO A 217 -2.24 -14.05 3.11
C PRO A 217 -3.41 -13.72 2.19
N ALA A 218 -3.17 -13.76 0.88
CA ALA A 218 -4.22 -13.53 -0.11
C ALA A 218 -4.40 -14.80 -0.96
N ALA A 219 -5.64 -15.24 -1.10
CA ALA A 219 -5.95 -16.35 -2.01
C ALA A 219 -6.04 -15.81 -3.44
N VAL A 220 -5.61 -16.61 -4.42
CA VAL A 220 -5.68 -16.26 -5.84
C VAL A 220 -6.49 -17.32 -6.58
N ALA A 221 -7.51 -16.90 -7.31
CA ALA A 221 -8.22 -17.75 -8.26
C ALA A 221 -8.31 -17.04 -9.62
N GLY A 222 -7.69 -17.62 -10.65
CA GLY A 222 -7.55 -16.94 -11.94
C GLY A 222 -6.68 -15.69 -11.81
N SER A 223 -7.23 -14.52 -12.13
CA SER A 223 -6.60 -13.20 -11.97
C SER A 223 -7.11 -12.42 -10.75
N VAL A 224 -7.95 -13.04 -9.92
CA VAL A 224 -8.60 -12.38 -8.78
C VAL A 224 -7.87 -12.70 -7.49
N VAL A 225 -7.57 -11.66 -6.72
CA VAL A 225 -7.01 -11.70 -5.38
C VAL A 225 -8.15 -11.54 -4.37
N TYR A 226 -8.29 -12.51 -3.47
CA TYR A 226 -9.25 -12.48 -2.38
C TYR A 226 -8.52 -12.05 -1.10
N LEU A 227 -8.84 -10.86 -0.62
CA LEU A 227 -8.20 -10.26 0.54
C LEU A 227 -9.17 -10.15 1.72
N ASN A 228 -8.75 -10.67 2.87
CA ASN A 228 -9.50 -10.49 4.12
C ASN A 228 -9.25 -9.10 4.71
N VAL A 229 -10.30 -8.28 4.70
CA VAL A 229 -10.32 -6.94 5.29
C VAL A 229 -10.86 -7.00 6.70
N THR A 230 -10.14 -6.38 7.63
CA THR A 230 -10.52 -6.33 9.05
C THR A 230 -10.60 -4.89 9.60
N THR A 231 -10.02 -3.92 8.90
CA THR A 231 -9.99 -2.50 9.32
C THR A 231 -9.64 -1.62 8.13
N SER A 232 -9.88 -0.32 8.29
CA SER A 232 -9.49 0.72 7.33
C SER A 232 -7.98 0.97 7.31
N GLY A 233 -7.43 1.26 6.14
CA GLY A 233 -6.09 1.81 5.96
C GLY A 233 -5.39 1.37 4.67
N PRO A 234 -4.12 1.79 4.49
CA PRO A 234 -3.32 1.45 3.32
C PRO A 234 -3.08 -0.06 3.18
N VAL A 235 -3.08 -0.55 1.94
CA VAL A 235 -2.78 -1.93 1.58
C VAL A 235 -1.83 -1.96 0.39
N MET A 236 -0.73 -2.70 0.54
CA MET A 236 0.20 -2.99 -0.55
C MET A 236 0.09 -4.46 -0.92
N ILE A 237 -0.24 -4.74 -2.18
CA ILE A 237 -0.23 -6.11 -2.72
C ILE A 237 1.16 -6.43 -3.24
N LEU A 238 1.68 -7.57 -2.82
CA LEU A 238 2.96 -8.10 -3.20
C LEU A 238 2.78 -9.47 -3.87
N VAL A 239 3.58 -9.74 -4.90
CA VAL A 239 3.65 -11.08 -5.53
C VAL A 239 5.04 -11.65 -5.39
N ARG A 240 5.13 -12.95 -5.12
CA ARG A 240 6.41 -13.63 -5.11
C ARG A 240 6.98 -13.62 -6.51
N ALA A 241 8.21 -13.19 -6.58
CA ALA A 241 8.99 -13.32 -7.77
C ALA A 241 9.21 -14.79 -8.16
N ARG A 242 9.23 -15.06 -9.45
CA ARG A 242 9.58 -16.38 -9.99
C ARG A 242 11.08 -16.49 -10.22
#